data_AF-A0A701Y2M9-F1
#
_entry.id   AF-A0A701Y2M9-F1
#
_cell.length_a   1.000
_cell.length_b   1.000
_cell.length_c   1.000
_cell.angle_alpha   90.00
_cell.angle_beta   90.00
_cell.angle_gamma   90.00
#
_symmetry.space_group_name_H-M   'P 1'
#
loop_
_entity.id
_entity.type
_entity.pdbx_description
1 polymer ?
#
loop_
_entity_poly.entity_id
_entity_poly.type
_entity_poly.pdbx_seq_one_letter_code
_entity_poly.pdbx_strand_id
1 'polypeptide(L)'
;MHKESRTDRWLRTLFVLLLVLLLLLIIFNGTAKTSDVSNWIIAFANIAMAAAAIGAWRAARKFLSEFFAQEGYWLAIALVNENVIYLGDKNRYQRCAEEAVATCQRLSGAKHTRIDAEQLAAAVEAFKHLHHKNKAWLDNIHSLVFRMETYGLHPATDKQAALTEMTTALASMVSQGDSLLEHLMSNTQRYKKKVASNQNLYLPFSMQSRGKLMAR
;
A
#
# COMPACT_ATOMS: atom_id res chain seq x y z
N MET A 1 16.10 -29.14 8.14
CA MET A 1 16.46 -29.64 6.80
C MET A 1 16.07 -28.59 5.76
N HIS A 2 17.01 -27.77 5.28
CA HIS A 2 16.75 -26.83 4.19
C HIS A 2 16.63 -27.60 2.86
N LYS A 3 15.47 -27.53 2.20
CA LYS A 3 15.29 -28.05 0.83
C LYS A 3 16.14 -27.19 -0.11
N GLU A 4 17.21 -27.76 -0.66
CA GLU A 4 17.98 -27.11 -1.72
C GLU A 4 17.08 -26.80 -2.93
N SER A 5 17.01 -25.52 -3.29
CA SER A 5 16.29 -25.02 -4.46
C SER A 5 16.77 -25.71 -5.73
N ARG A 6 15.85 -26.02 -6.66
CA ARG A 6 16.17 -26.62 -7.98
C ARG A 6 17.24 -25.83 -8.74
N THR A 7 17.26 -24.50 -8.58
CA THR A 7 18.25 -23.61 -9.19
C THR A 7 19.67 -23.85 -8.65
N ASP A 8 19.80 -24.13 -7.36
CA ASP A 8 21.09 -24.30 -6.69
C ASP A 8 21.72 -25.65 -7.05
N ARG A 9 20.88 -26.69 -7.24
CA ARG A 9 21.31 -27.97 -7.82
C ARG A 9 21.79 -27.80 -9.25
N TRP A 10 21.04 -27.07 -10.08
CA TRP A 10 21.38 -26.85 -11.50
C TRP A 10 22.69 -26.08 -11.66
N LEU A 11 22.90 -25.01 -10.87
CA LEU A 11 24.14 -24.24 -10.81
C LEU A 11 25.34 -25.09 -10.39
N ARG A 12 25.19 -25.99 -9.41
CA ARG A 12 26.26 -26.92 -9.02
C ARG A 12 26.58 -27.91 -10.12
N THR A 13 25.58 -28.51 -10.76
CA THR A 13 25.82 -29.42 -11.90
C THR A 13 26.50 -28.70 -13.06
N LEU A 14 26.08 -27.48 -13.40
CA LEU A 14 26.70 -26.69 -14.46
C LEU A 14 28.15 -26.34 -14.10
N PHE A 15 28.41 -25.93 -12.86
CA PHE A 15 29.76 -25.64 -12.40
C PHE A 15 30.67 -26.86 -12.44
N VAL A 16 30.20 -28.02 -11.96
CA VAL A 16 30.95 -29.29 -12.02
C VAL A 16 31.21 -29.69 -13.46
N LEU A 17 30.22 -29.56 -14.35
CA LEU A 17 30.38 -29.81 -15.79
C LEU A 17 31.42 -28.89 -16.42
N LEU A 18 31.38 -27.61 -16.10
CA LEU A 18 32.30 -26.61 -16.64
C LEU A 18 33.73 -26.84 -16.10
N LEU A 19 33.86 -27.25 -14.84
CA LEU A 19 35.13 -27.60 -14.21
C LEU A 19 35.70 -28.90 -14.81
N VAL A 20 34.87 -29.91 -15.06
CA VAL A 20 35.26 -31.14 -15.76
C VAL A 20 35.65 -30.86 -17.21
N LEU A 21 34.90 -30.01 -17.92
CA LEU A 21 35.23 -29.58 -19.29
C LEU A 21 36.56 -28.83 -19.32
N LEU A 22 36.80 -27.95 -18.35
CA LEU A 22 38.05 -27.19 -18.22
C LEU A 22 39.23 -28.11 -17.90
N LEU A 23 39.06 -29.07 -16.98
CA LEU A 23 40.04 -30.11 -16.69
C LEU A 23 40.35 -30.97 -17.93
N LEU A 24 39.33 -31.38 -18.69
CA LEU A 24 39.51 -32.12 -19.93
C LEU A 24 40.26 -31.29 -20.98
N LEU A 25 39.94 -30.01 -21.13
CA LEU A 25 40.65 -29.08 -22.02
C LEU A 25 42.12 -28.93 -21.63
N ILE A 26 42.42 -28.84 -20.33
CA ILE A 26 43.79 -28.77 -19.79
C ILE A 26 44.56 -30.08 -20.07
N ILE A 27 43.93 -31.23 -19.82
CA ILE A 27 44.56 -32.55 -20.03
C ILE A 27 44.83 -32.80 -21.53
N PHE A 28 43.88 -32.46 -22.40
CA PHE A 28 44.01 -32.63 -23.86
C PHE A 28 44.99 -31.63 -24.50
N ASN A 29 45.05 -30.37 -24.05
CA ASN A 29 46.05 -29.41 -24.56
C ASN A 29 47.44 -29.63 -23.96
N GLY A 30 47.55 -30.10 -22.71
CA GLY A 30 48.82 -30.38 -22.04
C GLY A 30 49.57 -31.58 -22.60
N THR A 31 48.86 -32.53 -23.24
CA THR A 31 49.46 -33.68 -23.92
C THR A 31 49.97 -33.36 -25.33
N ALA A 32 49.58 -32.22 -25.91
CA ALA A 32 49.83 -31.95 -27.33
C ALA A 32 51.13 -31.18 -27.61
N LYS A 33 51.58 -30.20 -26.80
CA LYS A 33 52.89 -29.50 -27.00
C LYS A 33 53.42 -28.90 -25.68
N THR A 34 54.73 -29.08 -25.45
CA THR A 34 55.60 -28.40 -24.46
C THR A 34 54.90 -27.58 -23.37
N SER A 35 54.82 -28.14 -22.16
CA SER A 35 54.14 -27.58 -20.99
C SER A 35 54.77 -26.28 -20.49
N ASP A 36 54.36 -25.14 -21.05
CA ASP A 36 54.67 -23.82 -20.50
C ASP A 36 53.94 -23.62 -19.16
N VAL A 37 54.72 -23.34 -18.11
CA VAL A 37 54.23 -23.02 -16.74
C VAL A 37 53.14 -21.93 -16.76
N SER A 38 53.20 -21.02 -17.73
CA SER A 38 52.21 -19.98 -17.99
C SER A 38 50.79 -20.52 -18.22
N ASN A 39 50.63 -21.61 -18.98
CA ASN A 39 49.31 -22.20 -19.26
C ASN A 39 48.63 -22.75 -18.00
N TRP A 40 49.44 -23.27 -17.07
CA TRP A 40 48.94 -23.80 -15.79
C TRP A 40 48.52 -22.67 -14.83
N ILE A 41 49.27 -21.56 -14.83
CA ILE A 41 48.94 -20.36 -14.04
C ILE A 41 47.62 -19.75 -14.54
N ILE A 42 47.42 -19.64 -15.86
CA ILE A 42 46.18 -19.13 -16.46
C ILE A 42 44.98 -20.02 -16.10
N ALA A 43 45.13 -21.34 -16.15
CA ALA A 43 44.09 -22.28 -15.76
C ALA A 43 43.69 -22.13 -14.29
N PHE A 44 44.67 -22.03 -13.39
CA PHE A 44 44.43 -21.82 -11.96
C PHE A 44 43.75 -20.47 -11.70
N ALA A 45 44.17 -19.41 -12.38
CA ALA A 45 43.56 -18.09 -12.28
C ALA A 45 42.09 -18.09 -12.72
N ASN A 46 41.74 -18.82 -13.79
CA ASN A 46 40.36 -18.97 -14.26
C ASN A 46 39.48 -19.71 -13.24
N ILE A 47 40.00 -20.78 -12.61
CA ILE A 47 39.28 -21.51 -11.55
C ILE A 47 39.09 -20.62 -10.32
N ALA A 48 40.12 -19.90 -9.90
CA ALA A 48 40.05 -18.97 -8.77
C ALA A 48 39.05 -17.83 -9.04
N MET A 49 39.04 -17.28 -10.24
CA MET A 49 38.09 -16.24 -10.67
C MET A 49 36.65 -16.77 -10.70
N ALA A 50 36.43 -17.99 -11.21
CA ALA A 50 35.12 -18.62 -11.20
C ALA A 50 34.61 -18.87 -9.76
N ALA A 51 35.49 -19.34 -8.87
CA ALA A 51 35.16 -19.53 -7.45
C ALA A 51 34.85 -18.19 -6.77
N ALA A 52 35.63 -17.14 -7.04
CA ALA A 52 35.40 -15.79 -6.52
C ALA A 52 34.08 -15.19 -7.05
N ALA A 53 33.76 -15.37 -8.33
CA ALA A 53 32.51 -14.92 -8.94
C ALA A 53 31.29 -15.59 -8.31
N ILE A 54 31.37 -16.91 -8.03
CA ILE A 54 30.30 -17.63 -7.32
C ILE A 54 30.18 -17.15 -5.87
N GLY A 55 31.30 -16.93 -5.19
CA GLY A 55 31.33 -16.34 -3.84
C GLY A 55 30.65 -14.99 -3.81
N ALA A 56 31.00 -14.10 -4.74
CA ALA A 56 30.40 -12.78 -4.88
C ALA A 56 28.90 -12.86 -5.20
N TRP A 57 28.48 -13.76 -6.10
CA TRP A 57 27.07 -13.96 -6.41
C TRP A 57 26.25 -14.45 -5.20
N ARG A 58 26.79 -15.41 -4.43
CA ARG A 58 26.15 -15.89 -3.20
C ARG A 58 26.04 -14.79 -2.15
N ALA A 59 27.11 -14.02 -1.95
CA ALA A 59 27.12 -12.90 -1.02
C ALA A 59 26.09 -11.83 -1.43
N ALA A 60 26.07 -11.44 -2.72
CA ALA A 60 25.10 -10.49 -3.26
C ALA A 60 23.65 -11.00 -3.10
N ARG A 61 23.40 -12.29 -3.39
CA ARG A 61 22.09 -12.90 -3.21
C ARG A 61 21.64 -12.89 -1.75
N LYS A 62 22.55 -13.24 -0.82
CA LYS A 62 22.27 -13.23 0.61
C LYS A 62 21.96 -11.81 1.09
N PHE A 63 22.80 -10.84 0.71
CA PHE A 63 22.61 -9.43 1.03
C PHE A 63 21.27 -8.89 0.49
N LEU A 64 20.93 -9.16 -0.77
CA LEU A 64 19.65 -8.76 -1.36
C LEU A 64 18.46 -9.37 -0.61
N SER A 65 18.56 -10.65 -0.25
CA SER A 65 17.50 -11.33 0.52
C SER A 65 17.32 -10.75 1.91
N GLU A 66 18.41 -10.45 2.62
CA GLU A 66 18.37 -9.81 3.95
C GLU A 66 17.83 -8.39 3.86
N PHE A 67 18.26 -7.63 2.86
CA PHE A 67 17.78 -6.27 2.60
C PHE A 67 16.27 -6.24 2.32
N PHE A 68 15.76 -7.10 1.44
CA PHE A 68 14.32 -7.16 1.15
C PHE A 68 13.50 -7.65 2.35
N ALA A 69 14.03 -8.54 3.18
CA ALA A 69 13.35 -8.95 4.41
C ALA A 69 13.24 -7.79 5.41
N GLN A 70 14.30 -7.01 5.59
CA GLN A 70 14.32 -5.86 6.49
C GLN A 70 13.41 -4.73 6.00
N GLU A 71 13.53 -4.35 4.73
CA GLU A 71 12.69 -3.31 4.13
C GLU A 71 11.22 -3.74 4.11
N GLY A 72 10.98 -5.02 3.83
CA GLY A 72 9.67 -5.63 3.88
C GLY A 72 8.99 -5.56 5.23
N TYR A 73 9.75 -5.86 6.29
CA TYR A 73 9.26 -5.74 7.66
C TYR A 73 8.88 -4.29 8.01
N TRP A 74 9.72 -3.33 7.60
CA TRP A 74 9.42 -1.91 7.80
C TRP A 74 8.14 -1.47 7.06
N LEU A 75 7.96 -1.88 5.81
CA LEU A 75 6.75 -1.60 5.03
C LEU A 75 5.50 -2.24 5.65
N ALA A 76 5.59 -3.48 6.12
CA ALA A 76 4.48 -4.16 6.77
C ALA A 76 4.09 -3.48 8.09
N ILE A 77 5.09 -3.03 8.88
CA ILE A 77 4.85 -2.21 10.07
C ILE A 77 4.16 -0.90 9.70
N ALA A 78 4.66 -0.17 8.71
CA ALA A 78 4.07 1.10 8.27
C ALA A 78 2.62 0.89 7.82
N LEU A 79 2.34 -0.20 7.09
CA LEU A 79 0.99 -0.56 6.68
C LEU A 79 0.07 -0.73 7.89
N VAL A 80 0.47 -1.58 8.84
CA VAL A 80 -0.38 -1.91 9.98
C VAL A 80 -0.50 -0.76 10.98
N ASN A 81 0.62 -0.23 11.44
CA ASN A 81 0.67 0.70 12.56
C ASN A 81 0.34 2.14 12.17
N GLU A 82 0.60 2.54 10.93
CA GLU A 82 0.36 3.93 10.51
C GLU A 82 -0.94 4.11 9.74
N ASN A 83 -1.55 3.01 9.25
CA ASN A 83 -2.75 3.09 8.42
C ASN A 83 -3.87 2.18 8.93
N VAL A 84 -3.65 0.86 9.01
CA VAL A 84 -4.72 -0.11 9.33
C VAL A 84 -5.26 0.03 10.74
N ILE A 85 -4.40 0.29 11.74
CA ILE A 85 -4.81 0.38 13.15
C ILE A 85 -5.89 1.45 13.40
N TYR A 86 -5.94 2.48 12.56
CA TYR A 86 -6.89 3.58 12.68
C TYR A 86 -8.26 3.29 12.06
N LEU A 87 -8.40 2.17 11.32
CA LEU A 87 -9.63 1.76 10.67
C LEU A 87 -10.55 0.92 11.56
N GLY A 88 -10.09 0.48 12.73
CA GLY A 88 -10.88 -0.32 13.67
C GLY A 88 -11.93 0.49 14.45
N ASP A 89 -12.44 -0.09 15.54
CA ASP A 89 -13.61 0.40 16.31
C ASP A 89 -13.51 1.84 16.83
N LYS A 90 -12.30 2.41 16.89
CA LYS A 90 -12.07 3.80 17.30
C LYS A 90 -12.26 4.80 16.15
N ASN A 91 -12.51 4.34 14.92
CA ASN A 91 -12.73 5.21 13.78
C ASN A 91 -14.05 5.98 13.95
N ARG A 92 -13.95 7.30 14.05
CA ARG A 92 -15.09 8.20 14.24
C ARG A 92 -15.78 8.60 12.94
N TYR A 93 -15.37 8.04 11.80
CA TYR A 93 -15.79 8.47 10.47
C TYR A 93 -17.31 8.52 10.33
N GLN A 94 -17.96 7.39 10.62
CA GLN A 94 -19.40 7.25 10.55
C GLN A 94 -20.11 8.22 11.49
N ARG A 95 -19.68 8.32 12.75
CA ARG A 95 -20.28 9.23 13.74
C ARG A 95 -20.20 10.70 13.30
N CYS A 96 -19.07 11.14 12.75
CA CYS A 96 -18.93 12.51 12.24
C CYS A 96 -19.79 12.75 11.00
N ALA A 97 -19.94 11.75 10.12
CA ALA A 97 -20.85 11.84 8.97
C ALA A 97 -22.31 11.98 9.43
N GLU A 98 -22.73 11.13 10.37
CA GLU A 98 -24.07 11.14 10.97
C GLU A 98 -24.36 12.46 11.68
N GLU A 99 -23.40 13.01 12.43
CA GLU A 99 -23.55 14.29 13.12
C GLU A 99 -23.74 15.46 12.14
N ALA A 100 -22.99 15.48 11.02
CA ALA A 100 -23.16 16.49 9.98
C ALA A 100 -24.53 16.38 9.28
N VAL A 101 -24.97 15.14 8.99
CA VAL A 101 -26.29 14.88 8.40
C VAL A 101 -27.42 15.24 9.36
N ALA A 102 -27.34 14.83 10.62
CA ALA A 102 -28.32 15.15 11.66
C ALA A 102 -28.43 16.67 11.88
N THR A 103 -27.30 17.38 11.86
CA THR A 103 -27.29 18.85 11.92
C THR A 103 -28.01 19.46 10.72
N CYS A 104 -27.74 18.98 9.49
CA CYS A 104 -28.50 19.40 8.31
C CYS A 104 -30.00 19.11 8.45
N GLN A 105 -30.39 17.94 8.93
CA GLN A 105 -31.80 17.55 9.07
C GLN A 105 -32.52 18.42 10.11
N ARG A 106 -31.91 18.65 11.28
CA ARG A 106 -32.45 19.52 12.34
C ARG A 106 -32.69 20.95 11.85
N LEU A 107 -31.77 21.45 11.04
CA LEU A 107 -31.83 22.82 10.53
C LEU A 107 -32.75 22.96 9.30
N SER A 108 -33.20 21.85 8.71
CA SER A 108 -34.09 21.86 7.54
C SER A 108 -35.47 22.38 7.91
N GLY A 109 -35.87 23.53 7.34
CA GLY A 109 -37.16 24.16 7.62
C GLY A 109 -37.22 24.96 8.93
N ALA A 110 -36.14 24.99 9.71
CA ALA A 110 -35.99 25.90 10.85
C ALA A 110 -35.57 27.30 10.36
N LYS A 111 -35.80 28.32 11.18
CA LYS A 111 -35.32 29.68 10.88
C LYS A 111 -33.80 29.69 10.84
N HIS A 112 -33.22 30.05 9.70
CA HIS A 112 -31.78 30.11 9.54
C HIS A 112 -31.18 31.23 10.41
N THR A 113 -30.32 30.85 11.36
CA THR A 113 -29.57 31.79 12.21
C THR A 113 -28.07 31.73 11.92
N ARG A 114 -27.34 32.78 12.30
CA ARG A 114 -25.87 32.80 12.21
C ARG A 114 -25.21 31.72 13.09
N ILE A 115 -25.75 31.51 14.29
CA ILE A 115 -25.24 30.50 15.23
C ILE A 115 -25.37 29.10 14.60
N ASP A 116 -26.53 28.77 14.03
CA ASP A 116 -26.75 27.49 13.37
C ASP A 116 -25.88 27.32 12.11
N ALA A 117 -25.59 28.42 11.39
CA ALA A 117 -24.68 28.39 10.25
C ALA A 117 -23.24 28.03 10.67
N GLU A 118 -22.79 28.55 11.82
CA GLU A 118 -21.49 28.25 12.41
C GLU A 118 -21.43 26.81 12.92
N GLN A 119 -22.49 26.31 13.58
CA GLN A 119 -22.60 24.91 14.01
C GLN A 119 -22.56 23.93 12.84
N LEU A 120 -23.33 24.19 11.78
CA LEU A 120 -23.32 23.35 10.57
C LEU A 120 -21.93 23.35 9.92
N ALA A 121 -21.30 24.52 9.79
CA ALA A 121 -19.95 24.62 9.23
C ALA A 121 -18.91 23.84 10.06
N ALA A 122 -19.01 23.89 11.39
CA ALA A 122 -18.12 23.15 12.29
C ALA A 122 -18.28 21.63 12.12
N ALA A 123 -19.52 21.12 12.07
CA ALA A 123 -19.78 19.70 11.85
C ALA A 123 -19.27 19.21 10.48
N VAL A 124 -19.49 20.00 9.42
CA VAL A 124 -19.02 19.67 8.06
C VAL A 124 -17.49 19.70 7.97
N GLU A 125 -16.82 20.70 8.57
CA GLU A 125 -15.35 20.73 8.57
C GLU A 125 -14.74 19.59 9.41
N ALA A 126 -15.37 19.21 10.53
CA ALA A 126 -14.94 18.04 11.31
C ALA A 126 -15.01 16.74 10.48
N PHE A 127 -16.13 16.54 9.76
CA PHE A 127 -16.29 15.39 8.86
C PHE A 127 -15.28 15.43 7.70
N LYS A 128 -15.09 16.59 7.08
CA LYS A 128 -14.14 16.80 5.98
C LYS A 128 -12.70 16.50 6.38
N HIS A 129 -12.27 16.95 7.55
CA HIS A 129 -10.93 16.67 8.08
C HIS A 129 -10.70 15.16 8.23
N LEU A 130 -11.68 14.45 8.81
CA LEU A 130 -11.58 13.01 9.01
C LEU A 130 -11.66 12.23 7.68
N HIS A 131 -12.45 12.71 6.73
CA HIS A 131 -12.51 12.17 5.38
C HIS A 131 -11.18 12.28 4.64
N HIS A 132 -10.52 13.44 4.71
CA HIS A 132 -9.20 13.61 4.10
C HIS A 132 -8.16 12.65 4.69
N LYS A 133 -8.19 12.40 6.00
CA LYS A 133 -7.34 11.39 6.65
C LYS A 133 -7.61 9.97 6.14
N ASN A 134 -8.88 9.57 6.05
CA ASN A 134 -9.22 8.23 5.56
C ASN A 134 -8.84 8.04 4.09
N LYS A 135 -8.94 9.09 3.27
CA LYS A 135 -8.45 9.09 1.88
C LYS A 135 -6.93 8.94 1.83
N ALA A 136 -6.20 9.69 2.64
CA ALA A 136 -4.74 9.57 2.74
C ALA A 136 -4.31 8.15 3.18
N TRP A 137 -5.01 7.55 4.14
CA TRP A 137 -4.76 6.16 4.53
C TRP A 137 -5.00 5.17 3.40
N LEU A 138 -6.07 5.35 2.61
CA LEU A 138 -6.33 4.50 1.44
C LEU A 138 -5.18 4.58 0.43
N ASP A 139 -4.76 5.79 0.08
CA ASP A 139 -3.66 6.03 -0.86
C ASP A 139 -2.34 5.44 -0.35
N ASN A 140 -2.05 5.62 0.95
CA ASN A 140 -0.88 5.03 1.60
C ASN A 140 -0.92 3.50 1.62
N ILE A 141 -2.08 2.90 1.91
CA ILE A 141 -2.27 1.44 1.88
C ILE A 141 -1.96 0.91 0.48
N HIS A 142 -2.52 1.52 -0.57
CA HIS A 142 -2.24 1.11 -1.95
C HIS A 142 -0.76 1.24 -2.30
N SER A 143 -0.12 2.36 -1.93
CA SER A 143 1.31 2.60 -2.17
C SER A 143 2.20 1.60 -1.44
N LEU A 144 1.91 1.30 -0.17
CA LEU A 144 2.67 0.34 0.64
C LEU A 144 2.50 -1.09 0.13
N VAL A 145 1.27 -1.50 -0.21
CA VAL A 145 1.01 -2.81 -0.82
C VAL A 145 1.77 -2.96 -2.12
N PHE A 146 1.69 -1.95 -3.01
CA PHE A 146 2.44 -1.96 -4.27
C PHE A 146 3.95 -2.07 -4.04
N ARG A 147 4.52 -1.29 -3.11
CA ARG A 147 5.96 -1.38 -2.77
C ARG A 147 6.35 -2.76 -2.24
N MET A 148 5.54 -3.36 -1.38
CA MET A 148 5.78 -4.73 -0.90
C MET A 148 5.78 -5.74 -2.04
N GLU A 149 4.85 -5.62 -2.99
CA GLU A 149 4.81 -6.47 -4.19
C GLU A 149 6.08 -6.33 -5.04
N THR A 150 6.66 -5.12 -5.18
CA THR A 150 7.95 -4.94 -5.89
C THR A 150 9.12 -5.67 -5.24
N TYR A 151 9.02 -5.95 -3.93
CA TYR A 151 10.00 -6.75 -3.19
C TYR A 151 9.65 -8.25 -3.13
N GLY A 152 8.59 -8.69 -3.83
CA GLY A 152 8.11 -10.06 -3.80
C GLY A 152 7.44 -10.45 -2.48
N LEU A 153 7.01 -9.47 -1.70
CA LEU A 153 6.35 -9.67 -0.42
C LEU A 153 4.85 -9.59 -0.61
N HIS A 154 4.17 -10.66 -0.23
CA HIS A 154 2.73 -10.76 -0.31
C HIS A 154 2.16 -11.04 1.08
N PRO A 155 0.94 -10.53 1.37
CA PRO A 155 0.21 -10.96 2.55
C PRO A 155 0.08 -12.48 2.58
N ALA A 156 0.11 -13.08 3.78
CA ALA A 156 -0.22 -14.48 3.94
C ALA A 156 -1.62 -14.76 3.37
N THR A 157 -1.83 -15.95 2.78
CA THR A 157 -3.07 -16.28 2.05
C THR A 157 -4.33 -16.07 2.89
N ASP A 158 -4.26 -16.37 4.19
CA ASP A 158 -5.35 -16.20 5.16
C ASP A 158 -5.61 -14.72 5.54
N LYS A 159 -4.62 -13.84 5.36
CA LYS A 159 -4.72 -12.39 5.64
C LYS A 159 -4.99 -11.56 4.40
N GLN A 160 -4.68 -12.10 3.21
CA GLN A 160 -4.89 -11.42 1.93
C GLN A 160 -6.36 -11.07 1.72
N ALA A 161 -7.27 -12.03 1.96
CA ALA A 161 -8.71 -11.81 1.82
C ALA A 161 -9.21 -10.68 2.74
N ALA A 162 -8.81 -10.70 4.03
CA ALA A 162 -9.19 -9.68 5.00
C ALA A 162 -8.63 -8.29 4.64
N LEU A 163 -7.38 -8.22 4.18
CA LEU A 163 -6.78 -6.97 3.72
C LEU A 163 -7.53 -6.40 2.51
N THR A 164 -7.84 -7.24 1.51
CA THR A 164 -8.60 -6.83 0.32
C THR A 164 -10.01 -6.37 0.67
N GLU A 165 -10.72 -7.09 1.54
CA GLU A 165 -12.06 -6.71 2.00
C GLU A 165 -12.04 -5.35 2.70
N MET A 166 -11.11 -5.16 3.63
CA MET A 166 -10.94 -3.90 4.36
C MET A 166 -10.60 -2.73 3.43
N THR A 167 -9.66 -2.90 2.50
CA THR A 167 -9.29 -1.84 1.54
C THR A 167 -10.46 -1.52 0.61
N THR A 168 -11.24 -2.51 0.20
CA THR A 168 -12.45 -2.32 -0.62
C THR A 168 -13.53 -1.56 0.15
N ALA A 169 -13.76 -1.92 1.41
CA ALA A 169 -14.69 -1.23 2.29
C ALA A 169 -14.27 0.24 2.51
N LEU A 170 -12.98 0.48 2.76
CA LEU A 170 -12.42 1.84 2.89
C LEU A 170 -12.61 2.65 1.59
N ALA A 171 -12.33 2.07 0.43
CA ALA A 171 -12.51 2.72 -0.87
C ALA A 171 -13.98 3.10 -1.11
N SER A 172 -14.91 2.19 -0.81
CA SER A 172 -16.35 2.45 -0.91
C SER A 172 -16.78 3.56 0.06
N MET A 173 -16.30 3.52 1.30
CA MET A 173 -16.57 4.55 2.32
C MET A 173 -16.05 5.93 1.89
N VAL A 174 -14.83 6.01 1.34
CA VAL A 174 -14.26 7.26 0.81
C VAL A 174 -15.10 7.76 -0.37
N SER A 175 -15.46 6.91 -1.33
CA SER A 175 -16.28 7.32 -2.48
C SER A 175 -17.67 7.86 -2.08
N GLN A 176 -18.34 7.19 -1.14
CA GLN A 176 -19.61 7.67 -0.58
C GLN A 176 -19.42 8.98 0.21
N GLY A 177 -18.31 9.08 0.92
CA GLY A 177 -17.88 10.28 1.65
C GLY A 177 -17.68 11.51 0.76
N ASP A 178 -17.02 11.35 -0.40
CA ASP A 178 -16.83 12.41 -1.40
C ASP A 178 -18.20 12.97 -1.83
N SER A 179 -19.15 12.08 -2.17
CA SER A 179 -20.51 12.44 -2.57
C SER A 179 -21.27 13.16 -1.44
N LEU A 180 -21.14 12.67 -0.20
CA LEU A 180 -21.79 13.27 0.96
C LEU A 180 -21.23 14.67 1.26
N LEU A 181 -19.91 14.84 1.21
CA LEU A 181 -19.26 16.13 1.42
C LEU A 181 -19.68 17.16 0.38
N GLU A 182 -19.77 16.78 -0.89
CA GLU A 182 -20.25 17.68 -1.94
C GLU A 182 -21.64 18.24 -1.60
N HIS A 183 -22.56 17.38 -1.18
CA HIS A 183 -23.90 17.79 -0.76
C HIS A 183 -23.89 18.66 0.51
N LEU A 184 -23.13 18.28 1.54
CA LEU A 184 -23.03 19.02 2.81
C LEU A 184 -22.40 20.41 2.61
N MET A 185 -21.35 20.51 1.79
CA MET A 185 -20.68 21.77 1.48
C MET A 185 -21.59 22.68 0.66
N SER A 186 -22.28 22.15 -0.36
CA SER A 186 -23.27 22.91 -1.12
C SER A 186 -24.39 23.46 -0.23
N ASN A 187 -24.90 22.62 0.69
CA ASN A 187 -25.91 23.02 1.67
C ASN A 187 -25.40 24.09 2.63
N THR A 188 -24.19 23.93 3.17
CA THR A 188 -23.54 24.92 4.04
C THR A 188 -23.37 26.27 3.35
N GLN A 189 -22.92 26.29 2.09
CA GLN A 189 -22.77 27.51 1.30
C GLN A 189 -24.11 28.21 1.06
N ARG A 190 -25.15 27.45 0.68
CA ARG A 190 -26.51 27.98 0.50
C ARG A 190 -27.02 28.60 1.80
N TYR A 191 -26.84 27.91 2.92
CA TYR A 191 -27.26 28.38 4.24
C TYR A 191 -26.57 29.70 4.62
N LYS A 192 -25.23 29.75 4.51
CA LYS A 192 -24.43 30.96 4.78
C LYS A 192 -24.89 32.15 3.94
N LYS A 193 -25.14 31.93 2.64
CA LYS A 193 -25.62 32.99 1.74
C LYS A 193 -26.98 33.55 2.17
N LYS A 194 -27.90 32.68 2.63
CA LYS A 194 -29.25 33.09 3.07
C LYS A 194 -29.24 33.84 4.39
N VAL A 195 -28.42 33.41 5.34
CA VAL A 195 -28.19 34.14 6.59
C VAL A 195 -27.59 35.52 6.29
N ALA A 196 -26.59 35.60 5.42
CA ALA A 196 -25.97 36.87 5.03
C ALA A 196 -26.94 37.81 4.29
N SER A 197 -27.83 37.28 3.46
CA SER A 197 -28.81 38.08 2.72
C SER A 197 -30.07 38.42 3.53
N ASN A 198 -30.24 37.85 4.73
CA ASN A 198 -31.46 37.95 5.55
C ASN A 198 -32.77 37.68 4.79
N GLN A 199 -32.74 36.74 3.83
CA GLN A 199 -33.86 36.44 2.94
C GLN A 199 -34.13 34.93 2.90
N ASN A 200 -35.41 34.54 2.89
CA ASN A 200 -35.85 33.14 2.77
C ASN A 200 -35.19 32.22 3.81
N LEU A 201 -35.38 32.54 5.09
CA LEU A 201 -34.76 31.85 6.23
C LEU A 201 -35.38 30.49 6.59
N TYR A 202 -36.37 29.98 5.84
CA TYR A 202 -37.12 28.76 6.19
C TYR A 202 -37.08 27.67 5.11
N LEU A 203 -36.02 27.63 4.28
CA LEU A 203 -35.94 26.68 3.16
C LEU A 203 -35.38 25.31 3.60
N PRO A 204 -35.91 24.19 3.06
CA PRO A 204 -35.37 22.86 3.31
C PRO A 204 -34.03 22.65 2.60
N PHE A 205 -33.19 21.77 3.15
CA PHE A 205 -31.96 21.32 2.49
C PHE A 205 -32.24 20.29 1.40
N SER A 206 -31.33 20.20 0.41
CA SER A 206 -31.47 19.27 -0.73
C SER A 206 -31.45 17.78 -0.35
N MET A 207 -31.01 17.42 0.86
CA MET A 207 -30.93 16.02 1.31
C MET A 207 -32.29 15.40 1.66
N GLN A 208 -33.35 16.20 1.85
CA GLN A 208 -34.67 15.68 2.24
C GLN A 208 -35.36 14.83 1.15
N SER A 209 -34.95 14.92 -0.12
CA SER A 209 -35.59 14.13 -1.18
C SER A 209 -35.13 12.66 -1.25
N ARG A 210 -34.00 12.29 -0.62
CA ARG A 210 -33.46 10.91 -0.65
C ARG A 210 -33.88 10.02 0.52
N GLY A 211 -34.42 10.59 1.61
CA GLY A 211 -34.83 9.83 2.80
C GLY A 211 -36.00 8.86 2.59
N LYS A 212 -36.70 8.91 1.45
CA LYS A 212 -37.79 7.98 1.11
C LYS A 212 -37.32 6.70 0.42
N LEU A 213 -36.03 6.56 0.07
CA LEU A 213 -35.51 5.43 -0.71
C LEU A 213 -34.71 4.40 0.10
N MET A 214 -34.46 4.63 1.39
CA MET A 214 -33.78 3.68 2.27
C MET A 214 -34.66 3.10 3.40
N ALA A 215 -35.98 3.30 3.29
CA ALA A 215 -36.98 2.62 4.11
C ALA A 215 -37.75 1.59 3.27
N ARG A 216 -37.02 0.61 2.72
CA ARG A 216 -37.54 -0.70 2.29
C ARG A 216 -36.45 -1.73 2.43
#